data_AF-A0A3D0N6G3-F1
#
_entry.id   AF-A0A3D0N6G3-F1
#
_cell.length_a   1.000
_cell.length_b   1.000
_cell.length_c   1.000
_cell.angle_alpha   90.00
_cell.angle_beta   90.00
_cell.angle_gamma   90.00
#
_symmetry.space_group_name_H-M   'P 1'
#
loop_
_entity.id
_entity.type
_entity.pdbx_description
1 polymer ?
#
loop_
_entity_poly.entity_id
_entity_poly.type
_entity_poly.pdbx_seq_one_letter_code
_entity_poly.pdbx_strand_id
1 'polypeptide(L)'
;MDVADFVVDNCAPFGDAGLEVEGLPEKIVPMSGVATIATCWMIHTQVVEKLLARGLEPSFFLSLNRPEGREFNQKMREQFNRQGY
;
A
#
# COMPACT_ATOMS: atom_id res chain seq x y z
N MET A 1 3.62 9.46 18.41
CA MET A 1 3.22 10.32 17.27
C MET A 1 4.21 11.45 17.04
N ASP A 2 5.02 11.79 18.04
CA ASP A 2 5.79 13.02 18.13
C ASP A 2 7.07 13.07 17.28
N VAL A 3 7.27 12.09 16.39
CA VAL A 3 8.45 11.93 15.54
C VAL A 3 8.13 11.83 14.05
N ALA A 4 6.85 11.93 13.67
CA ALA A 4 6.41 11.83 12.28
C ALA A 4 5.77 13.14 11.82
N ASP A 5 6.13 13.62 10.63
CA ASP A 5 5.48 14.80 10.01
C ASP A 5 4.00 14.54 9.69
N PHE A 6 3.69 13.29 9.32
CA PHE A 6 2.34 12.85 8.99
C PHE A 6 2.03 11.53 9.69
N VAL A 7 0.86 11.46 10.31
CA VAL A 7 0.34 10.24 10.93
C VAL A 7 -0.90 9.82 10.17
N VAL A 8 -0.92 8.57 9.75
CA VAL A 8 -2.06 7.95 9.08
C VAL A 8 -2.67 6.94 10.05
N ASP A 9 -3.84 7.28 10.59
CA ASP A 9 -4.59 6.40 11.47
C ASP A 9 -5.29 5.32 10.62
N ASN A 10 -4.99 4.05 10.91
CA ASN A 10 -5.65 2.92 10.25
C ASN A 10 -6.96 2.53 10.94
N CYS A 11 -7.31 3.20 12.05
CA CYS A 11 -8.55 3.02 12.80
C CYS A 11 -8.78 1.58 13.29
N ALA A 12 -7.73 0.77 13.43
CA ALA A 12 -7.87 -0.57 14.00
C ALA A 12 -8.37 -0.48 15.45
N PRO A 13 -9.28 -1.37 15.88
CA PRO A 13 -9.74 -1.39 17.26
C PRO A 13 -8.58 -1.74 18.21
N PHE A 14 -8.72 -1.33 19.46
CA PHE A 14 -7.79 -1.74 20.51
C PHE A 14 -7.65 -3.27 20.56
N GLY A 15 -6.43 -3.76 20.71
CA GLY A 15 -6.12 -5.20 20.65
C GLY A 15 -6.03 -5.78 19.24
N ASP A 16 -6.29 -4.98 18.19
CA ASP A 16 -6.24 -5.39 16.79
C ASP A 16 -7.03 -6.68 16.50
N ALA A 17 -8.30 -6.69 16.91
CA ALA A 17 -9.21 -7.80 16.67
C ALA A 17 -10.62 -7.28 16.43
N GLY A 18 -11.18 -7.56 15.25
CA GLY A 18 -12.42 -6.93 14.77
C GLY A 18 -13.66 -7.80 14.81
N LEU A 19 -13.53 -9.13 14.79
CA LEU A 19 -14.62 -10.06 14.57
C LEU A 19 -14.94 -10.86 15.84
N GLU A 20 -16.17 -10.72 16.33
CA GLU A 20 -16.72 -11.57 17.38
C GLU A 20 -17.16 -12.92 16.78
N VAL A 21 -16.82 -14.01 17.47
CA VAL A 21 -17.22 -15.37 17.06
C VAL A 21 -17.78 -16.10 18.28
N GLU A 22 -18.98 -16.68 18.12
CA GLU A 22 -19.63 -17.42 19.19
C GLU A 22 -18.75 -18.57 19.70
N GLY A 23 -18.63 -18.68 21.02
CA GLY A 23 -17.80 -19.69 21.68
C GLY A 23 -16.34 -19.28 21.87
N LEU A 24 -15.90 -18.12 21.38
CA LEU A 24 -14.58 -17.56 21.70
C LEU A 24 -14.68 -16.47 22.77
N PRO A 25 -13.73 -16.41 23.72
CA PRO A 25 -13.71 -15.39 24.77
C PRO A 25 -13.20 -14.02 24.28
N GLU A 26 -12.55 -13.98 23.11
CA GLU A 26 -11.91 -12.79 22.54
C GLU A 26 -12.25 -12.65 21.05
N LYS A 27 -12.15 -11.43 20.53
CA LYS A 27 -12.30 -11.16 19.10
C LYS A 27 -11.14 -11.77 18.31
N ILE A 28 -11.40 -12.08 17.05
CA ILE A 28 -10.40 -12.55 16.09
C ILE A 28 -10.35 -11.61 14.87
N VAL A 29 -9.50 -11.93 13.90
CA VAL A 29 -9.25 -11.14 12.69
C VAL A 29 -8.55 -9.81 12.98
N PRO A 30 -7.22 -9.73 12.78
CA PRO A 30 -6.50 -8.47 12.87
C PRO A 30 -6.89 -7.53 11.74
N MET A 31 -7.39 -6.36 12.12
CA MET A 31 -7.93 -5.37 11.21
C MET A 31 -6.85 -4.39 10.74
N SER A 32 -5.81 -4.18 11.53
CA SER A 32 -4.72 -3.26 11.23
C SER A 32 -4.04 -3.60 9.92
N GLY A 33 -3.83 -4.88 9.61
CA GLY A 33 -3.21 -5.31 8.35
C GLY A 33 -4.05 -4.94 7.13
N VAL A 34 -5.35 -5.23 7.16
CA VAL A 34 -6.28 -4.94 6.05
C VAL A 34 -6.48 -3.43 5.87
N ALA A 35 -6.68 -2.70 6.96
CA ALA A 35 -6.84 -1.25 6.91
C ALA A 35 -5.55 -0.55 6.44
N THR A 36 -4.40 -0.97 6.96
CA THR A 36 -3.10 -0.37 6.59
C THR A 36 -2.79 -0.61 5.11
N ILE A 37 -2.98 -1.83 4.59
CA ILE A 37 -2.66 -2.10 3.18
C ILE A 37 -3.59 -1.33 2.24
N ALA A 38 -4.89 -1.22 2.55
CA ALA A 38 -5.83 -0.43 1.77
C ALA A 38 -5.43 1.05 1.77
N THR A 39 -5.07 1.60 2.92
CA THR A 39 -4.62 2.99 3.05
C THR A 39 -3.31 3.26 2.32
N CYS A 40 -2.32 2.35 2.41
CA CYS A 40 -1.09 2.45 1.64
C CYS A 40 -1.36 2.47 0.13
N TRP A 41 -2.29 1.65 -0.37
CA TRP A 41 -2.67 1.69 -1.79
C TRP A 41 -3.32 3.01 -2.18
N MET A 42 -4.21 3.57 -1.35
CA MET A 42 -4.81 4.88 -1.61
C MET A 42 -3.76 5.99 -1.66
N ILE A 43 -2.81 5.99 -0.71
CA ILE A 43 -1.69 6.95 -0.70
C ILE A 43 -0.85 6.78 -1.97
N HIS A 44 -0.53 5.55 -2.36
CA HIS A 44 0.24 5.26 -3.57
C HIS A 44 -0.47 5.78 -4.82
N THR A 45 -1.78 5.57 -4.96
CA THR A 45 -2.58 6.14 -6.05
C THR A 45 -2.48 7.67 -6.09
N GLN A 46 -2.61 8.34 -4.94
CA GLN A 46 -2.47 9.80 -4.87
C GLN A 46 -1.06 10.28 -5.26
N VAL A 47 -0.01 9.53 -4.93
CA VAL A 47 1.36 9.84 -5.38
C VAL A 47 1.47 9.74 -6.89
N VAL A 48 0.98 8.64 -7.48
CA VAL A 48 1.00 8.41 -8.94
C VAL A 48 0.25 9.53 -9.68
N GLU A 49 -0.98 9.87 -9.26
CA GLU A 49 -1.77 10.94 -9.86
C GLU A 49 -1.06 12.30 -9.80
N LYS A 50 -0.42 12.61 -8.68
CA LYS A 50 0.32 13.86 -8.49
C LYS A 50 1.61 13.91 -9.31
N LEU A 51 2.27 12.78 -9.57
CA LEU A 51 3.43 12.71 -10.46
C LEU A 51 2.99 12.96 -11.91
N LEU A 52 1.94 12.26 -12.35
CA LEU A 52 1.38 12.42 -13.70
C LEU A 52 0.89 13.86 -13.94
N ALA A 53 0.23 14.48 -12.95
CA ALA A 53 -0.21 15.89 -13.04
C ALA A 53 0.94 16.89 -13.19
N ARG A 54 2.17 16.51 -12.82
CA ARG A 54 3.39 17.30 -13.01
C ARG A 54 4.11 16.99 -14.33
N GLY A 55 3.51 16.16 -15.20
CA GLY A 55 4.14 15.69 -16.44
C GLY A 55 5.26 14.66 -16.22
N LEU A 56 5.30 14.03 -15.04
CA LEU A 56 6.28 12.98 -14.72
C LEU A 56 5.66 11.61 -14.95
N GLU A 57 6.46 10.68 -15.47
CA GLU A 57 6.07 9.29 -15.70
C GLU A 57 6.61 8.41 -14.54
N PRO A 58 5.74 7.88 -13.66
CA PRO A 58 6.17 7.05 -12.53
C PRO A 58 6.49 5.62 -12.95
N SER A 59 7.38 4.99 -12.19
CA SER A 59 7.68 3.56 -12.30
C SER A 59 6.61 2.74 -11.60
N PHE A 60 6.15 1.65 -12.21
CA PHE A 60 5.16 0.76 -11.61
C PHE A 60 5.39 -0.70 -12.01
N PHE A 61 4.75 -1.64 -11.33
CA PHE A 61 4.87 -3.06 -11.66
C PHE A 61 3.56 -3.67 -12.10
N LEU A 62 3.68 -4.56 -13.07
CA LEU A 62 2.65 -5.51 -13.46
C LEU A 62 2.74 -6.77 -12.62
N SER A 63 1.62 -7.48 -12.48
CA SER A 63 1.61 -8.82 -11.92
C SER A 63 2.52 -9.74 -12.75
N LEU A 64 3.37 -10.51 -12.07
CA LEU A 64 4.23 -11.52 -12.72
C LEU A 64 3.45 -12.67 -13.35
N ASN A 65 2.15 -12.80 -13.05
CA ASN A 65 1.27 -13.74 -13.73
C ASN A 65 0.91 -13.30 -15.15
N ARG A 66 1.24 -12.06 -15.54
CA ARG A 66 1.11 -11.59 -16.92
C ARG A 66 2.33 -12.05 -17.73
N PRO A 67 2.16 -12.58 -18.95
CA PRO A 67 3.27 -13.05 -19.77
C PRO A 67 4.42 -12.04 -19.92
N GLU A 68 4.08 -10.76 -20.08
CA GLU A 68 5.00 -9.64 -20.24
C GLU A 68 5.50 -9.05 -18.91
N GLY A 69 4.97 -9.51 -17.77
CA GLY A 69 5.17 -8.88 -16.46
C GLY A 69 6.63 -8.85 -16.02
N ARG A 70 7.40 -9.90 -16.32
CA ARG A 70 8.83 -9.95 -15.97
C ARG A 70 9.63 -8.88 -16.72
N GLU A 71 9.50 -8.82 -18.04
CA GLU A 71 10.26 -7.87 -18.87
C GLU A 71 9.84 -6.42 -18.55
N PHE A 72 8.55 -6.18 -18.40
CA PHE A 72 8.02 -4.88 -18.02
C PHE A 72 8.58 -4.42 -16.66
N ASN A 73 8.52 -5.28 -15.63
CA ASN A 73 8.98 -4.92 -14.30
C ASN A 73 10.50 -4.69 -14.23
N GLN A 74 11.29 -5.35 -15.08
CA GLN A 74 12.72 -5.08 -15.18
C GLN A 74 12.97 -3.66 -15.69
N LYS A 75 12.31 -3.25 -16.78
CA LYS A 75 12.42 -1.88 -17.31
C LYS A 75 12.00 -0.83 -16.29
N MET A 76 10.91 -1.08 -15.57
CA MET A 76 10.42 -0.17 -14.52
C MET A 76 11.35 -0.11 -13.31
N ARG A 77 12.04 -1.20 -12.98
CA ARG A 77 13.08 -1.19 -11.93
C ARG A 77 14.26 -0.31 -12.34
N GLU A 78 14.70 -0.41 -13.58
CA GLU A 78 15.80 0.41 -14.12
C GLU A 78 15.42 1.90 -14.15
N GLN A 79 14.17 2.22 -14.53
CA GLN A 79 13.62 3.57 -14.45
C GLN A 79 13.62 4.10 -13.01
N PHE A 80 13.09 3.31 -12.06
CA PHE A 80 13.04 3.69 -10.66
C PHE A 80 14.44 3.96 -10.08
N ASN A 81 15.42 3.09 -10.38
CA ASN A 81 16.80 3.29 -9.92
C ASN A 81 17.45 4.56 -10.48
N ARG A 82 17.00 5.04 -11.65
CA ARG A 82 17.51 6.25 -12.30
C ARG A 82 16.80 7.53 -11.82
N GLN A 83 15.49 7.48 -11.58
CA GLN A 83 14.65 8.67 -11.35
C GLN A 83 14.17 8.79 -9.90
N GLY A 84 14.06 7.68 -9.18
CA GLY A 84 13.59 7.61 -7.79
C GLY A 84 12.06 7.51 -7.63
N TYR A 85 11.29 7.44 -8.72
CA TYR A 85 9.83 7.36 -8.70
C TYR A 85 9.26 6.62 -9.91
#